data_AF-A0A1J1CUC3-F1
#
_entry.id   AF-A0A1J1CUC3-F1
#
_cell.length_a   1.000
_cell.length_b   1.000
_cell.length_c   1.000
_cell.angle_alpha   90.00
_cell.angle_beta   90.00
_cell.angle_gamma   90.00
#
_symmetry.space_group_name_H-M   'P 1'
#
loop_
_entity.id
_entity.type
_entity.pdbx_description
1 polymer ?
#
loop_
_entity_poly.entity_id
_entity_poly.type
_entity_poly.pdbx_seq_one_letter_code
_entity_poly.pdbx_strand_id
1 'polypeptide(L)'
;MKVLKYTGYALNFNYCLECGRKIETTNYISLQSLGGICSYCNKVNGIGVTYATYNILKYIYETPLEELYKLSVDTETKKDIYKILNIIINQNYLKKPKSLQILNYIKEE
;
A
#
# COMPACT_ATOMS: atom_id res chain seq x y z
N MET A 1 -5.62 -3.15 -1.43
CA MET A 1 -4.49 -3.64 -2.25
C MET A 1 -4.93 -4.51 -3.43
N LYS A 2 -5.63 -5.64 -3.22
CA LYS A 2 -6.00 -6.56 -4.31
C LYS A 2 -6.80 -5.91 -5.43
N VAL A 3 -7.77 -5.06 -5.09
CA VAL A 3 -8.52 -4.26 -6.08
C VAL A 3 -7.55 -3.47 -6.97
N LEU A 4 -6.58 -2.74 -6.40
CA LEU A 4 -5.59 -1.99 -7.18
C LEU A 4 -4.84 -2.89 -8.18
N LYS A 5 -4.36 -4.07 -7.72
CA LYS A 5 -3.68 -5.04 -8.58
C LYS A 5 -4.55 -5.49 -9.76
N TYR A 6 -5.81 -5.82 -9.49
CA TYR A 6 -6.72 -6.36 -10.51
C TYR A 6 -7.36 -5.29 -11.41
N THR A 7 -7.34 -4.01 -10.99
CA THR A 7 -7.80 -2.89 -11.83
C THR A 7 -6.67 -2.22 -12.62
N GLY A 8 -5.53 -2.90 -12.80
CA GLY A 8 -4.45 -2.45 -13.68
C GLY A 8 -3.41 -1.52 -13.05
N TYR A 9 -3.43 -1.29 -11.73
CA TYR A 9 -2.35 -0.56 -11.07
C TYR A 9 -1.13 -1.47 -10.88
N ALA A 10 -0.05 -1.15 -11.59
CA ALA A 10 1.19 -1.92 -11.62
C ALA A 10 2.10 -1.63 -10.41
N LEU A 11 1.61 -1.93 -9.19
CA LEU A 11 2.42 -1.77 -7.98
C LEU A 11 3.64 -2.70 -8.00
N ASN A 12 4.83 -2.19 -7.69
CA ASN A 12 6.05 -2.99 -7.63
C ASN A 12 6.73 -2.91 -6.25
N PHE A 13 6.78 -4.05 -5.56
CA PHE A 13 7.44 -4.19 -4.26
C PHE A 13 8.74 -5.01 -4.33
N ASN A 14 9.09 -5.56 -5.50
CA ASN A 14 10.23 -6.44 -5.70
C ASN A 14 11.46 -5.73 -6.26
N TYR A 15 11.24 -4.65 -6.99
CA TYR A 15 12.30 -3.89 -7.63
C TYR A 15 12.09 -2.40 -7.37
N CYS A 16 13.21 -1.68 -7.25
CA CYS A 16 13.22 -0.25 -7.14
C CYS A 16 12.63 0.36 -8.41
N LEU A 17 11.62 1.21 -8.25
CA LEU A 17 10.98 1.86 -9.41
C LEU A 17 11.88 2.87 -10.12
N GLU A 18 12.95 3.32 -9.47
CA GLU A 18 13.88 4.30 -10.04
C GLU A 18 15.04 3.64 -10.79
N CYS A 19 15.68 2.61 -10.21
CA CYS A 19 16.89 2.00 -10.77
C CYS A 19 16.78 0.51 -11.12
N GLY A 20 15.61 -0.11 -10.90
CA GLY A 20 15.38 -1.52 -11.22
C GLY A 20 16.12 -2.53 -10.33
N ARG A 21 16.88 -2.10 -9.32
CA ARG A 21 17.53 -3.01 -8.37
C ARG A 21 16.50 -3.80 -7.57
N LYS A 22 16.77 -5.08 -7.32
CA LYS A 22 15.93 -5.91 -6.44
C LYS A 22 15.89 -5.31 -5.04
N ILE A 23 14.68 -5.25 -4.46
CA ILE A 23 14.41 -4.77 -3.12
C ILE A 23 13.86 -5.93 -2.30
N GLU A 24 14.59 -6.28 -1.24
CA GLU A 24 14.06 -7.16 -0.19
C GLU A 24 13.10 -6.36 0.70
N THR A 25 13.53 -5.17 1.15
CA THR A 25 12.72 -4.24 1.94
C THR A 25 13.15 -2.78 1.71
N THR A 26 12.26 -1.83 1.98
CA THR A 26 12.59 -0.40 2.03
C THR A 26 11.68 0.33 3.02
N ASN A 27 12.05 1.56 3.37
CA ASN A 27 11.29 2.47 4.21
C ASN A 27 10.67 3.62 3.42
N TYR A 28 10.50 3.48 2.10
CA TYR A 28 9.93 4.52 1.26
C TYR A 28 9.13 3.95 0.08
N ILE A 29 7.95 4.51 -0.15
CA ILE A 29 7.07 4.18 -1.27
C ILE A 29 6.83 5.45 -2.09
N SER A 30 7.09 5.38 -3.39
CA SER A 30 6.69 6.42 -4.34
C SER A 30 5.18 6.40 -4.54
N LEU A 31 4.52 7.55 -4.38
CA LEU A 31 3.09 7.69 -4.61
C LEU A 31 2.77 7.88 -6.10
N GLN A 32 3.72 8.41 -6.87
CA GLN A 32 3.54 8.64 -8.31
C GLN A 32 3.66 7.35 -9.12
N SER A 33 4.67 6.54 -8.82
CA SER A 33 4.95 5.29 -9.54
C SER A 33 4.47 4.03 -8.80
N LEU A 34 3.91 4.20 -7.60
CA LEU A 34 3.25 3.17 -6.79
C LEU A 34 4.15 1.97 -6.48
N GLY A 35 5.21 2.18 -5.70
CA GLY A 35 6.07 1.09 -5.27
C GLY A 35 7.34 1.53 -4.55
N GLY A 36 8.21 0.57 -4.25
CA GLY A 36 9.40 0.79 -3.42
C GLY A 36 10.51 1.58 -4.10
N ILE A 37 11.16 2.46 -3.34
CA ILE A 37 12.41 3.13 -3.74
C ILE A 37 13.54 2.62 -2.84
N CYS A 38 14.63 2.13 -3.42
CA CYS A 38 15.77 1.64 -2.63
C CYS A 38 16.52 2.78 -1.93
N SER A 39 17.33 2.45 -0.93
CA SER A 39 18.14 3.42 -0.17
C SER A 39 19.12 4.25 -1.02
N TYR A 40 19.52 3.76 -2.19
CA TYR A 40 20.46 4.43 -3.09
C TYR A 40 19.82 5.48 -4.01
N CYS A 41 18.49 5.48 -4.12
CA CYS A 41 17.77 6.36 -5.05
C CYS A 41 17.16 7.55 -4.31
N ASN A 42 17.03 8.66 -5.03
CA ASN A 42 16.41 9.86 -4.48
C ASN A 42 14.93 9.60 -4.17
N LYS A 43 14.52 10.05 -2.98
CA LYS A 43 13.16 9.89 -2.47
C LYS A 43 12.36 11.14 -2.81
N VAL A 44 11.59 11.08 -3.88
CA VAL A 44 10.79 12.21 -4.38
C VAL A 44 9.32 11.79 -4.43
N ASN A 45 8.44 12.69 -4.00
CA ASN A 45 6.98 12.55 -4.11
C ASN A 45 6.43 11.18 -3.66
N GLY A 46 6.76 10.82 -2.42
CA GLY A 46 6.40 9.56 -1.81
C GLY A 46 6.18 9.68 -0.31
N ILE A 47 6.04 8.54 0.33
CA ILE A 47 5.75 8.42 1.76
C ILE A 47 6.80 7.54 2.44
N GLY A 48 7.29 8.02 3.59
CA GLY A 48 8.10 7.22 4.49
C GLY A 48 7.24 6.18 5.19
N VAL A 49 7.73 4.93 5.25
CA VAL A 49 7.02 3.81 5.87
C VAL A 49 7.99 3.01 6.74
N THR A 50 7.48 2.27 7.72
CA THR A 50 8.31 1.30 8.43
C THR A 50 8.65 0.12 7.52
N TYR A 51 9.81 -0.51 7.72
CA TYR A 51 10.17 -1.73 6.98
C TYR A 51 9.12 -2.84 7.17
N ALA A 52 8.55 -2.96 8.37
CA ALA A 52 7.45 -3.88 8.67
C ALA A 52 6.22 -3.59 7.80
N THR A 53 5.79 -2.33 7.73
CA THR A 53 4.67 -1.92 6.86
C THR A 53 4.93 -2.25 5.40
N TYR A 54 6.13 -1.94 4.88
CA TYR A 54 6.50 -2.26 3.50
C TYR A 54 6.43 -3.78 3.23
N ASN A 55 7.02 -4.58 4.11
CA ASN A 55 7.05 -6.04 3.95
C ASN A 55 5.65 -6.65 4.02
N ILE A 56 4.77 -6.13 4.87
CA ILE A 56 3.38 -6.60 4.93
C ILE A 56 2.60 -6.17 3.69
N LEU A 57 2.80 -4.95 3.17
CA LEU A 57 2.19 -4.53 1.90
C LEU A 57 2.65 -5.42 0.74
N LYS A 58 3.94 -5.74 0.68
CA LYS A 58 4.53 -6.69 -0.29
C LYS A 58 3.87 -8.06 -0.18
N TYR A 59 3.80 -8.63 1.03
CA TYR A 59 3.14 -9.91 1.29
C TYR A 59 1.67 -9.87 0.85
N ILE A 60 0.90 -8.84 1.24
CA ILE A 60 -0.50 -8.70 0.84
C ILE A 60 -0.65 -8.62 -0.69
N TYR A 61 0.28 -7.96 -1.38
CA TYR A 61 0.25 -7.82 -2.83
C TYR A 61 0.49 -9.16 -3.55
N GLU A 62 1.42 -9.97 -3.04
CA GLU A 62 1.86 -11.23 -3.64
C GLU A 62 0.95 -12.42 -3.29
N THR A 63 0.57 -12.56 -2.01
CA THR A 63 -0.17 -13.72 -1.49
C THR A 63 -1.60 -13.80 -2.06
N PRO A 64 -2.09 -14.95 -2.53
CA PRO A 64 -3.48 -15.12 -2.98
C PRO A 64 -4.50 -14.63 -1.95
N LEU A 65 -5.64 -14.09 -2.41
CA LEU A 65 -6.64 -13.49 -1.52
C LEU A 65 -7.16 -14.51 -0.50
N GLU A 66 -7.32 -15.74 -0.94
CA GLU A 66 -7.79 -16.91 -0.21
C GLU A 66 -6.88 -17.28 0.95
N GLU A 67 -5.60 -16.84 0.94
CA GLU A 67 -4.63 -17.14 2.00
C GLU A 67 -4.44 -15.97 2.98
N LEU A 68 -4.91 -14.77 2.63
CA LEU A 68 -4.65 -13.56 3.43
C LEU A 68 -5.31 -13.58 4.82
N TYR A 69 -6.33 -14.40 5.04
CA TYR A 69 -6.97 -14.53 6.35
C TYR A 69 -6.01 -15.04 7.44
N LYS A 70 -4.91 -15.70 7.05
CA LYS A 70 -3.87 -16.22 7.97
C LYS A 70 -2.94 -15.12 8.50
N LEU A 71 -2.93 -13.95 7.85
CA LEU A 71 -2.04 -12.85 8.21
C LEU A 71 -2.53 -12.14 9.48
N SER A 72 -1.72 -12.23 10.54
CA SER A 72 -1.88 -11.38 11.72
C SER A 72 -1.00 -10.14 11.58
N VAL A 73 -1.59 -8.97 11.81
CA VAL A 73 -0.90 -7.67 11.78
C VAL A 73 -1.27 -6.90 13.04
N ASP A 74 -0.27 -6.30 13.67
CA ASP A 74 -0.46 -5.44 14.83
C ASP A 74 -1.25 -4.17 14.48
N THR A 75 -1.79 -3.53 15.51
CA THR A 75 -2.69 -2.38 15.34
C THR A 75 -2.00 -1.17 14.72
N GLU A 76 -0.71 -0.95 15.00
CA GLU A 76 0.04 0.19 14.49
C GLU A 76 0.33 0.01 13.00
N THR A 77 0.85 -1.15 12.61
CA THR A 77 1.09 -1.47 11.20
C THR A 77 -0.22 -1.49 10.40
N LYS A 78 -1.34 -1.96 10.98
CA LYS A 78 -2.67 -1.85 10.34
C LYS A 78 -3.06 -0.40 10.06
N LYS A 79 -2.84 0.52 11.00
CA LYS A 79 -3.13 1.95 10.82
C LYS A 79 -2.29 2.55 9.70
N ASP A 80 -1.01 2.19 9.62
CA ASP A 80 -0.12 2.69 8.58
C ASP A 80 -0.49 2.15 7.19
N ILE A 81 -0.79 0.86 7.08
CA ILE A 81 -1.32 0.24 5.86
C ILE A 81 -2.60 0.96 5.42
N TYR A 82 -3.52 1.23 6.34
CA TYR A 82 -4.77 1.94 6.04
C TYR A 82 -4.49 3.34 5.48
N LYS A 83 -3.62 4.12 6.13
CA LYS A 83 -3.24 5.46 5.67
C LYS A 83 -2.66 5.43 4.26
N ILE A 84 -1.69 4.55 3.99
CA ILE A 84 -1.02 4.43 2.69
C ILE A 84 -2.03 4.06 1.60
N LEU A 85 -2.84 3.03 1.83
CA LEU A 85 -3.84 2.60 0.85
C LEU A 85 -4.89 3.68 0.60
N ASN A 86 -5.33 4.40 1.63
CA ASN A 86 -6.27 5.49 1.48
C ASN A 86 -5.68 6.65 0.66
N ILE A 87 -4.40 7.00 0.85
CA ILE A 87 -3.71 8.00 0.02
C ILE A 87 -3.68 7.54 -1.44
N ILE A 88 -3.21 6.31 -1.70
CA ILE A 88 -3.11 5.77 -3.06
C ILE A 88 -4.49 5.76 -3.74
N ILE A 89 -5.54 5.28 -3.07
CA ILE A 89 -6.89 5.24 -3.63
C ILE A 89 -7.39 6.65 -3.92
N ASN A 90 -7.27 7.60 -2.98
CA ASN A 90 -7.78 8.96 -3.18
C ASN A 90 -7.02 9.73 -4.27
N GLN A 91 -5.75 9.42 -4.52
CA GLN A 91 -4.97 10.06 -5.59
C GLN A 91 -5.24 9.46 -6.97
N ASN A 92 -5.60 8.17 -7.04
CA ASN A 92 -5.71 7.45 -8.30
C ASN A 92 -7.18 7.23 -8.75
N TYR A 93 -8.13 7.14 -7.83
CA TYR A 93 -9.54 6.93 -8.16
C TYR A 93 -10.25 8.26 -8.32
N LEU A 94 -10.92 8.46 -9.46
CA LEU A 94 -11.69 9.67 -9.77
C LEU A 94 -12.80 9.96 -8.75
N LYS A 95 -13.40 8.92 -8.16
CA LYS A 95 -14.46 9.04 -7.16
C LYS A 95 -14.13 8.20 -5.94
N LYS A 96 -14.11 8.85 -4.77
CA LYS A 96 -13.96 8.19 -3.48
C LYS A 96 -15.23 7.41 -3.13
N PRO A 97 -15.14 6.10 -2.81
CA PRO A 97 -16.28 5.35 -2.30
C PRO A 97 -16.81 5.94 -0.98
N LYS A 98 -18.13 6.16 -0.90
CA LYS A 98 -18.80 6.71 0.31
C LYS A 98 -19.33 5.66 1.28
N SER A 99 -19.24 4.38 0.94
CA SER A 99 -19.79 3.28 1.75
C SER A 99 -19.28 3.29 3.20
N LEU A 100 -18.00 3.64 3.43
CA LEU A 100 -17.46 3.77 4.79
C LEU A 100 -18.09 4.92 5.58
N GLN A 101 -18.39 6.06 4.92
CA GLN A 101 -19.05 7.19 5.56
C GLN A 101 -20.47 6.81 5.98
N ILE A 102 -21.19 6.11 5.10
CA ILE A 102 -22.55 5.60 5.37
C ILE A 102 -22.51 4.61 6.54
N LEU A 103 -21.55 3.68 6.56
CA LEU A 103 -21.41 2.71 7.65
C LEU A 103 -21.16 3.40 9.00
N ASN A 104 -20.32 4.44 9.02
CA ASN A 104 -20.04 5.17 10.25
C ASN A 104 -21.27 5.94 10.74
N TYR A 105 -22.01 6.58 9.82
CA TYR A 105 -23.28 7.23 10.14
C TYR A 105 -24.27 6.26 10.81
N ILE A 106 -24.42 5.04 10.27
CA ILE A 106 -25.32 4.01 10.84
C ILE A 106 -24.86 3.52 12.24
N LYS A 107 -23.56 3.54 12.53
CA LYS A 107 -23.03 3.11 13.84
C LYS A 107 -23.14 4.17 14.93
N GLU A 108 -23.32 5.43 14.52
CA GLU A 108 -23.47 6.57 15.42
C GLU A 108 -24.95 6.81 15.81
N GLU A 109 -25.90 6.16 15.14
CA GLU A 109 -27.33 6.00 15.55
C GLU A 109 -27.51 4.84 16.55
#